data_AF-A0A932WI53-F1
#
_entry.id   AF-A0A932WI53-F1
#
_cell.length_a   1.000
_cell.length_b   1.000
_cell.length_c   1.000
_cell.angle_alpha   90.00
_cell.angle_beta   90.00
_cell.angle_gamma   90.00
#
_symmetry.space_group_name_H-M   'P 1'
#
loop_
_entity.id
_entity.type
_entity.pdbx_description
1 polymer ?
#
loop_
_entity_poly.entity_id
_entity_poly.type
_entity_poly.pdbx_seq_one_letter_code
_entity_poly.pdbx_strand_id
1 'polypeptide(L)'
;MKNSHRSFGIAATIIVLVALVWGFAVVGSPFTGRLERFDERRLQDLQIINSEILAIVYGNRIGGPDAVPARSLPSALPEVLQNAIHQRPQITDPQTGIPYEYRITDASHYELCATFAFPRIQSYDIFWDHPAGRSCYEFDVREPQGHGKPVPIGQFSPPPLGEGSGDRAVLQQ
;
A
#
# COMPACT_ATOMS: atom_id res chain seq x y z
N MET A 1 37.73 -46.43 -18.50
CA MET A 1 37.89 -45.01 -18.08
C MET A 1 36.77 -44.11 -18.62
N LYS A 2 35.48 -44.47 -18.45
CA LYS A 2 34.34 -43.74 -19.05
C LYS A 2 33.63 -42.77 -18.08
N ASN A 3 34.08 -42.70 -16.82
CA ASN A 3 33.38 -41.98 -15.75
C ASN A 3 34.08 -40.67 -15.32
N SER A 4 35.34 -40.44 -15.72
CA SER A 4 36.11 -39.25 -15.29
C SER A 4 35.51 -37.94 -15.82
N HIS A 5 35.07 -37.93 -17.08
CA HIS A 5 34.39 -36.78 -17.67
C HIS A 5 33.02 -36.51 -17.03
N ARG A 6 32.30 -37.58 -16.65
CA ARG A 6 31.01 -37.47 -15.96
C ARG A 6 31.18 -36.92 -14.55
N SER A 7 32.16 -37.40 -13.79
CA SER A 7 32.45 -36.89 -12.44
C SER A 7 32.89 -35.44 -12.46
N PHE A 8 33.72 -35.04 -13.44
CA PHE A 8 34.13 -33.64 -13.60
C PHE A 8 32.93 -32.74 -13.93
N GLY A 9 32.07 -33.14 -14.86
CA GLY A 9 30.86 -32.39 -15.20
C GLY A 9 29.94 -32.20 -13.99
N ILE A 10 29.69 -33.26 -13.22
CA ILE A 10 28.88 -33.21 -12.00
C ILE A 10 29.52 -32.27 -10.96
N ALA A 11 30.82 -32.39 -10.73
CA ALA A 11 31.53 -31.54 -9.77
C ALA A 11 31.46 -30.06 -10.18
N ALA A 12 31.69 -29.75 -11.45
CA ALA A 12 31.59 -28.39 -11.98
C ALA A 12 30.16 -27.82 -11.83
N THR A 13 29.13 -28.60 -12.16
CA THR A 13 27.73 -28.19 -11.99
C THR A 13 27.40 -27.92 -10.52
N ILE A 14 27.85 -28.78 -9.60
CA ILE A 14 27.65 -28.58 -8.16
C ILE A 14 28.32 -27.28 -7.70
N ILE A 15 29.58 -27.05 -8.10
CA ILE A 15 30.30 -25.82 -7.74
C ILE A 15 29.55 -24.57 -8.22
N VAL A 16 29.06 -24.58 -9.47
CA VAL A 16 28.28 -23.46 -10.02
C VAL A 16 26.98 -23.26 -9.23
N LEU A 17 26.24 -24.33 -8.92
CA LEU A 17 25.01 -24.23 -8.12
C LEU A 17 25.29 -23.67 -6.72
N VAL A 18 26.36 -24.12 -6.06
CA VAL A 18 26.78 -23.62 -4.74
C VAL A 18 27.13 -22.13 -4.83
N ALA A 19 27.87 -21.70 -5.85
CA ALA A 19 28.22 -20.29 -6.05
C ALA A 19 26.96 -19.42 -6.27
N LEU A 20 25.97 -19.91 -7.03
CA LEU A 20 24.71 -19.20 -7.24
C LEU A 20 23.88 -19.08 -5.96
N VAL A 21 23.71 -20.17 -5.22
CA VAL A 21 22.96 -20.17 -3.94
C VAL A 21 23.66 -19.25 -2.94
N TRP A 22 24.99 -19.31 -2.85
CA TRP A 22 25.76 -18.41 -1.99
C TRP A 22 25.59 -16.94 -2.40
N GLY A 23 25.66 -16.65 -3.69
CA GLY A 23 25.42 -15.30 -4.22
C GLY A 23 24.05 -14.75 -3.83
N PHE A 24 22.99 -15.55 -4.00
CA PHE A 24 21.63 -15.15 -3.62
C PHE A 24 21.41 -15.10 -2.10
N ALA A 25 22.12 -15.91 -1.31
CA ALA A 25 22.06 -15.82 0.14
C ALA A 25 22.66 -14.50 0.67
N VAL A 26 23.67 -13.96 -0.01
CA VAL A 26 24.32 -12.69 0.37
C VAL A 26 23.53 -11.48 -0.13
N VAL A 27 23.06 -11.50 -1.39
CA VAL A 27 22.39 -10.33 -2.03
C VAL A 27 20.87 -10.34 -1.83
N GLY A 28 20.28 -11.48 -1.51
CA GLY A 28 18.84 -11.71 -1.55
C GLY A 28 18.37 -12.30 -2.89
N SER A 29 17.14 -12.82 -2.90
CA SER A 29 16.56 -13.42 -4.11
C SER A 29 15.97 -12.36 -5.05
N PRO A 30 15.96 -12.58 -6.37
CA PRO A 30 15.28 -11.68 -7.31
C PRO A 30 13.77 -11.55 -7.04
N PHE A 31 13.16 -12.54 -6.37
CA PHE A 31 11.74 -12.52 -6.03
C PHE A 31 11.44 -11.56 -4.86
N THR A 32 12.26 -11.57 -3.81
CA THR A 32 12.10 -10.68 -2.65
C THR A 32 12.28 -9.22 -3.06
N GLY A 33 13.31 -8.91 -3.85
CA GLY A 33 13.51 -7.54 -4.34
C GLY A 33 12.39 -7.02 -5.26
N ARG A 34 11.62 -7.92 -5.91
CA ARG A 34 10.44 -7.51 -6.69
C ARG A 34 9.27 -7.14 -5.78
N LEU A 35 9.05 -7.88 -4.70
CA LEU A 35 7.99 -7.60 -3.73
C LEU A 35 8.25 -6.30 -2.95
N GLU A 36 9.51 -6.04 -2.56
CA GLU A 36 9.90 -4.77 -1.94
C GLU A 36 9.59 -3.56 -2.83
N ARG A 37 9.89 -3.66 -4.14
CA ARG A 37 9.54 -2.59 -5.11
C ARG A 37 8.03 -2.40 -5.26
N PHE A 38 7.24 -3.46 -5.12
CA PHE A 38 5.79 -3.32 -5.11
C PHE A 38 5.31 -2.61 -3.84
N ASP A 39 5.89 -2.89 -2.67
CA ASP A 39 5.59 -2.18 -1.43
C ASP A 39 5.98 -0.69 -1.50
N GLU A 40 7.17 -0.38 -2.03
CA GLU A 40 7.59 1.00 -2.31
C GLU A 40 6.60 1.71 -3.25
N ARG A 41 6.14 0.99 -4.29
CA ARG A 41 5.18 1.56 -5.24
C ARG A 41 3.82 1.81 -4.61
N ARG A 42 3.33 0.88 -3.79
CA ARG A 42 2.08 1.05 -3.03
C ARG A 42 2.15 2.29 -2.15
N LEU A 43 3.24 2.44 -1.42
CA LEU A 43 3.47 3.59 -0.57
C LEU A 43 3.48 4.90 -1.37
N GLN A 44 4.22 4.92 -2.49
CA GLN A 44 4.24 6.07 -3.38
C GLN A 44 2.85 6.40 -3.92
N ASP A 45 2.07 5.40 -4.35
CA ASP A 45 0.72 5.60 -4.86
C ASP A 45 -0.19 6.21 -3.77
N LEU A 46 -0.14 5.73 -2.51
CA LEU A 46 -0.90 6.30 -1.40
C LEU A 46 -0.51 7.76 -1.11
N GLN A 47 0.78 8.08 -1.13
CA GLN A 47 1.29 9.45 -0.96
C GLN A 47 0.77 10.38 -2.06
N ILE A 48 0.79 9.90 -3.31
CA ILE A 48 0.28 10.65 -4.45
C ILE A 48 -1.24 10.86 -4.33
N ILE A 49 -1.99 9.81 -3.98
CA ILE A 49 -3.44 9.91 -3.77
C ILE A 49 -3.76 10.96 -2.69
N ASN A 50 -3.11 10.89 -1.52
CA ASN A 50 -3.27 11.88 -0.46
C ASN A 50 -2.98 13.31 -0.96
N SER A 51 -1.88 13.49 -1.69
CA SER A 51 -1.52 14.81 -2.24
C SER A 51 -2.59 15.37 -3.19
N GLU A 52 -3.19 14.53 -4.02
CA GLU A 52 -4.25 14.93 -4.94
C GLU A 52 -5.57 15.20 -4.21
N ILE A 53 -5.90 14.42 -3.18
CA ILE A 53 -7.07 14.70 -2.33
C ILE A 53 -6.94 16.09 -1.70
N LEU A 54 -5.79 16.41 -1.09
CA LEU A 54 -5.55 17.72 -0.49
C LEU A 54 -5.63 18.84 -1.54
N ALA A 55 -5.04 18.63 -2.72
CA ALA A 55 -5.10 19.59 -3.81
C ALA A 55 -6.55 19.84 -4.27
N ILE A 56 -7.37 18.79 -4.40
CA ILE A 56 -8.78 18.90 -4.78
C ILE A 56 -9.58 19.65 -3.72
N VAL A 57 -9.43 19.27 -2.44
CA VAL A 57 -10.15 19.85 -1.31
C VAL A 57 -9.87 21.35 -1.17
N TYR A 58 -8.63 21.77 -1.34
CA TYR A 58 -8.23 23.18 -1.22
C TYR A 58 -8.21 23.95 -2.56
N GLY A 59 -8.56 23.29 -3.67
CA GLY A 59 -8.55 23.92 -4.99
C GLY A 59 -7.18 24.43 -5.41
N ASN A 60 -6.15 23.58 -5.26
CA ASN A 60 -4.75 23.88 -5.55
C ASN A 60 -4.13 24.99 -4.68
N ARG A 61 -4.67 25.19 -3.47
CA ARG A 61 -4.12 26.10 -2.45
C ARG A 61 -3.51 25.31 -1.31
N ILE A 62 -2.68 25.98 -0.50
CA ILE A 62 -2.12 25.40 0.71
C ILE A 62 -3.25 25.25 1.74
N GLY A 63 -3.47 24.01 2.20
CA GLY A 63 -4.40 23.70 3.29
C GLY A 63 -3.84 24.07 4.67
N GLY A 64 -4.61 23.79 5.71
CA GLY A 64 -4.20 24.06 7.09
C GLY A 64 -5.37 24.26 8.04
N PRO A 65 -5.09 24.47 9.35
CA PRO A 65 -6.12 24.56 10.39
C PRO A 65 -7.11 25.69 10.15
N ASP A 66 -6.61 26.81 9.60
CA ASP A 66 -7.39 28.02 9.33
C ASP A 66 -7.85 28.12 7.87
N ALA A 67 -7.47 27.16 7.02
CA ALA A 67 -7.80 27.17 5.61
C ALA A 67 -9.23 26.64 5.39
N VAL A 68 -10.04 27.41 4.66
CA VAL A 68 -11.40 27.00 4.29
C VAL A 68 -11.33 26.06 3.09
N PRO A 69 -11.86 24.81 3.20
CA PRO A 69 -11.94 23.91 2.06
C PRO A 69 -12.75 24.51 0.92
N ALA A 70 -12.26 24.39 -0.31
CA ALA A 70 -13.00 24.79 -1.51
C ALA A 70 -14.02 23.72 -1.91
N ARG A 71 -13.77 22.45 -1.55
CA ARG A 71 -14.62 21.29 -1.83
C ARG A 71 -14.63 20.35 -0.63
N SER A 72 -15.68 19.53 -0.54
CA SER A 72 -15.70 18.39 0.37
C SER A 72 -14.70 17.31 -0.06
N LEU A 73 -14.46 16.34 0.81
CA LEU A 73 -13.72 15.14 0.46
C LEU A 73 -14.35 14.43 -0.76
N PRO A 74 -13.53 13.94 -1.71
CA PRO A 74 -14.01 13.13 -2.83
C PRO A 74 -14.73 11.88 -2.32
N SER A 75 -15.85 11.52 -2.92
CA SER A 75 -16.66 10.37 -2.48
C SER A 75 -15.98 9.01 -2.69
N ALA A 76 -15.05 8.91 -3.65
CA ALA A 76 -14.29 7.71 -3.96
C ALA A 76 -13.00 8.00 -4.76
N LEU A 77 -12.07 7.03 -4.81
CA LEU A 77 -10.82 7.17 -5.57
C LEU A 77 -10.98 7.46 -7.07
N PRO A 78 -12.00 6.94 -7.80
CA PRO A 78 -12.23 7.34 -9.19
C PRO A 78 -12.50 8.84 -9.35
N GLU A 79 -13.12 9.49 -8.37
CA GLU A 79 -13.32 10.95 -8.37
C GLU A 79 -11.99 11.69 -8.19
N VAL A 80 -11.08 11.18 -7.35
CA VAL A 80 -9.72 11.71 -7.21
C VAL A 80 -8.97 11.62 -8.55
N LEU A 81 -9.05 10.46 -9.22
CA LEU A 81 -8.40 10.27 -10.52
C LEU A 81 -8.93 11.22 -11.59
N GLN A 82 -10.26 11.42 -11.64
CA GLN A 82 -10.91 12.32 -12.62
C GLN A 82 -10.56 13.79 -12.37
N ASN A 83 -10.47 14.20 -11.11
CA ASN A 83 -10.26 15.59 -10.70
C ASN A 83 -8.80 15.92 -10.36
N ALA A 84 -7.87 14.99 -10.60
CA ALA A 84 -6.45 15.16 -10.30
C ALA A 84 -5.87 16.44 -10.94
N ILE A 85 -5.11 17.18 -10.14
CA ILE A 85 -4.59 18.51 -10.41
C ILE A 85 -3.11 18.45 -10.78
N HIS A 86 -2.27 17.78 -9.98
CA HIS A 86 -0.82 17.81 -10.19
C HIS A 86 -0.35 16.63 -11.04
N GLN A 87 -0.84 15.43 -10.74
CA GLN A 87 -0.48 14.20 -11.44
C GLN A 87 -1.60 13.17 -11.35
N ARG A 88 -1.68 12.28 -12.35
CA ARG A 88 -2.70 11.22 -12.36
C ARG A 88 -2.31 10.11 -11.37
N PRO A 89 -3.04 9.91 -10.26
CA PRO A 89 -2.71 8.86 -9.29
C PRO A 89 -2.97 7.47 -9.88
N GLN A 90 -2.14 6.48 -9.51
CA GLN A 90 -2.53 5.08 -9.64
C GLN A 90 -3.41 4.73 -8.44
N ILE A 91 -4.64 4.30 -8.70
CA ILE A 91 -5.64 4.00 -7.66
C ILE A 91 -5.79 2.49 -7.40
N THR A 92 -4.98 1.67 -8.04
CA THR A 92 -4.98 0.20 -7.96
C THR A 92 -3.59 -0.31 -7.66
N ASP A 93 -3.52 -1.37 -6.85
CA ASP A 93 -2.29 -2.09 -6.54
C ASP A 93 -1.63 -2.63 -7.82
N PRO A 94 -0.35 -2.33 -8.08
CA PRO A 94 0.35 -2.70 -9.32
C PRO A 94 0.64 -4.21 -9.44
N GLN A 95 0.58 -4.96 -8.34
CA GLN A 95 0.77 -6.41 -8.31
C GLN A 95 -0.55 -7.14 -8.48
N THR A 96 -1.62 -6.70 -7.80
CA THR A 96 -2.90 -7.43 -7.73
C THR A 96 -3.99 -6.87 -8.64
N GLY A 97 -3.87 -5.61 -9.06
CA GLY A 97 -4.91 -4.88 -9.81
C GLY A 97 -6.13 -4.48 -8.98
N ILE A 98 -6.13 -4.76 -7.67
CA ILE A 98 -7.22 -4.42 -6.77
C ILE A 98 -7.12 -2.92 -6.41
N PRO A 99 -8.22 -2.15 -6.42
CA PRO A 99 -8.21 -0.77 -5.96
C PRO A 99 -7.70 -0.62 -4.52
N TYR A 100 -6.96 0.44 -4.24
CA TYR A 100 -6.65 0.80 -2.86
C TYR A 100 -7.93 1.13 -2.09
N GLU A 101 -7.90 0.91 -0.79
CA GLU A 101 -9.05 1.23 0.05
C GLU A 101 -9.01 2.70 0.44
N TYR A 102 -10.15 3.36 0.29
CA TYR A 102 -10.37 4.74 0.69
C TYR A 102 -11.68 4.84 1.46
N ARG A 103 -11.64 5.47 2.62
CA ARG A 103 -12.82 5.62 3.47
C ARG A 103 -12.85 7.00 4.10
N ILE A 104 -13.95 7.74 3.91
CA ILE A 104 -14.22 8.95 4.69
C ILE A 104 -14.69 8.50 6.08
N THR A 105 -14.01 8.95 7.12
CA THR A 105 -14.34 8.63 8.52
C THR A 105 -15.09 9.77 9.21
N ASP A 106 -14.89 11.01 8.77
CA ASP A 106 -15.62 12.22 9.20
C ASP A 106 -15.53 13.30 8.10
N ALA A 107 -16.18 14.46 8.27
CA ALA A 107 -16.21 15.57 7.33
C ALA A 107 -14.83 16.08 6.88
N SER A 108 -13.80 15.93 7.72
CA SER A 108 -12.41 16.29 7.40
C SER A 108 -11.43 15.12 7.48
N HIS A 109 -11.89 13.93 7.86
CA HIS A 109 -11.02 12.77 8.09
C HIS A 109 -11.28 11.66 7.08
N TYR A 110 -10.20 11.02 6.65
CA TYR A 110 -10.27 9.86 5.79
C TYR A 110 -9.09 8.92 5.99
N GLU A 111 -9.24 7.70 5.52
CA GLU A 111 -8.23 6.66 5.56
C GLU A 111 -7.84 6.22 4.16
N LEU A 112 -6.56 5.86 4.00
CA LEU A 112 -6.04 5.13 2.84
C LEU A 112 -5.37 3.84 3.31
N CYS A 113 -5.72 2.71 2.71
CA CYS A 113 -5.11 1.43 3.05
C CYS A 113 -4.54 0.69 1.84
N ALA A 114 -3.47 -0.06 2.10
CA ALA A 114 -2.86 -1.00 1.17
C ALA A 114 -2.43 -2.27 1.92
N THR A 115 -2.10 -3.32 1.17
CA THR A 115 -1.54 -4.56 1.72
C THR A 115 -0.08 -4.68 1.31
N PHE A 116 0.81 -4.73 2.30
CA PHE A 116 2.26 -4.79 2.07
C PHE A 116 2.80 -6.20 2.29
N ALA A 117 3.81 -6.60 1.51
CA ALA A 117 4.45 -7.90 1.65
C ALA A 117 5.40 -7.94 2.86
N PHE A 118 6.06 -6.81 3.15
CA PHE A 118 7.09 -6.70 4.19
C PHE A 118 6.79 -5.58 5.18
N PRO A 119 7.35 -5.65 6.40
CA PRO A 119 7.30 -4.54 7.34
C PRO A 119 8.24 -3.41 6.89
N ARG A 120 7.87 -2.18 7.21
CA ARG A 120 8.69 -0.97 7.06
C ARG A 120 8.86 -0.31 8.41
N ILE A 121 10.11 -0.09 8.82
CA ILE A 121 10.48 0.63 10.04
C ILE A 121 11.66 1.54 9.69
N GLN A 122 11.43 2.84 9.62
CA GLN A 122 12.43 3.82 9.20
C GLN A 122 12.72 4.84 10.31
N SER A 123 13.89 5.48 10.26
CA SER A 123 14.23 6.59 11.16
C SER A 123 13.67 7.94 10.70
N TYR A 124 13.13 7.99 9.48
CA TYR A 124 12.51 9.14 8.85
C TYR A 124 11.18 8.69 8.24
N ASP A 125 10.25 9.62 8.06
CA ASP A 125 8.96 9.31 7.44
C ASP A 125 8.19 8.21 8.19
N ILE A 126 8.28 8.24 9.53
CA ILE A 126 7.76 7.24 10.49
C ILE A 126 6.24 7.08 10.43
N PHE A 127 5.54 8.06 9.89
CA PHE A 127 4.09 7.99 9.67
C PHE A 127 3.72 6.83 8.76
N TRP A 128 4.60 6.50 7.81
CA TRP A 128 4.43 5.41 6.85
C TRP A 128 5.06 4.09 7.30
N ASP A 129 5.41 3.95 8.58
CA ASP A 129 5.86 2.66 9.10
C ASP A 129 4.66 1.72 9.28
N HIS A 130 4.86 0.45 8.94
CA HIS A 130 3.80 -0.54 8.94
C HIS A 130 4.34 -1.96 9.11
N PRO A 131 3.56 -2.90 9.69
CA PRO A 131 3.88 -4.32 9.60
C PRO A 131 3.65 -4.85 8.18
N ALA A 132 4.05 -6.10 7.91
CA ALA A 132 3.55 -6.82 6.75
C ALA A 132 2.04 -7.04 6.87
N GLY A 133 1.34 -7.03 5.74
CA GLY A 133 -0.11 -7.18 5.65
C GLY A 133 -0.84 -5.86 5.43
N ARG A 134 -2.15 -5.87 5.69
CA ARG A 134 -3.04 -4.70 5.48
C ARG A 134 -2.72 -3.62 6.51
N SER A 135 -2.44 -2.42 6.04
CA SER A 135 -2.15 -1.24 6.88
C SER A 135 -2.90 -0.01 6.34
N CYS A 136 -3.39 0.81 7.26
CA CYS A 136 -4.21 2.00 6.97
C CYS A 136 -3.58 3.24 7.60
N TYR A 137 -3.68 4.35 6.88
CA TYR A 137 -3.19 5.66 7.29
C TYR A 137 -4.34 6.64 7.35
N GLU A 138 -4.48 7.34 8.48
CA GLU A 138 -5.52 8.33 8.69
C GLU A 138 -4.98 9.73 8.42
N PHE A 139 -5.81 10.55 7.76
CA PHE A 139 -5.49 11.92 7.39
C PHE A 139 -6.61 12.86 7.84
N ASP A 140 -6.24 13.99 8.42
CA ASP A 140 -7.11 15.17 8.57
C ASP A 140 -6.71 16.20 7.50
N VAL A 141 -7.64 16.59 6.63
CA VAL A 141 -7.34 17.58 5.59
C VAL A 141 -6.90 18.93 6.16
N ARG A 142 -7.31 19.26 7.39
CA ARG A 142 -6.92 20.50 8.07
C ARG A 142 -5.49 20.48 8.58
N GLU A 143 -4.87 19.31 8.67
CA GLU A 143 -3.47 19.15 9.07
C GLU A 143 -2.68 18.49 7.94
N PRO A 144 -2.50 19.16 6.79
CA PRO A 144 -1.94 18.57 5.57
C PRO A 144 -0.46 18.16 5.70
N GLN A 145 0.23 18.64 6.73
CA GLN A 145 1.62 18.28 7.02
C GLN A 145 1.73 17.01 7.88
N GLY A 146 0.60 16.47 8.37
CA GLY A 146 0.54 15.23 9.16
C GLY A 146 1.44 15.26 10.38
N HIS A 147 0.90 15.54 11.56
CA HIS A 147 1.40 14.94 12.80
C HIS A 147 0.49 13.78 13.17
N GLY A 148 0.26 12.90 12.19
CA GLY A 148 -0.46 11.65 12.41
C GLY A 148 0.33 10.84 13.43
N LYS A 149 -0.22 10.73 14.63
CA LYS A 149 0.34 9.83 15.64
C LYS A 149 0.44 8.45 14.99
N PRO A 150 1.57 7.73 15.10
CA PRO A 150 1.63 6.36 14.62
C PRO A 150 0.44 5.63 15.24
N VAL A 151 -0.44 5.07 14.40
CA VAL A 151 -1.57 4.27 14.89
C VAL A 151 -0.95 3.18 15.76
N PRO A 152 -1.30 3.08 17.06
CA PRO A 152 -0.70 2.08 17.92
C PRO A 152 -0.92 0.69 17.33
N ILE A 153 0.17 -0.07 17.20
CA ILE A 153 0.16 -1.47 16.75
C ILE A 153 -0.85 -2.22 17.65
N GLY A 154 -2.03 -2.54 17.11
CA GLY A 154 -3.08 -3.26 17.85
C GLY A 154 -4.51 -2.71 17.73
N GLN A 155 -4.75 -1.55 17.09
CA GLN A 155 -6.11 -1.01 16.88
C GLN A 155 -6.72 -1.30 15.51
N PHE A 156 -6.10 -2.16 14.70
CA PHE A 156 -6.66 -2.58 13.42
C PHE A 156 -7.92 -3.43 13.64
N SER A 157 -9.08 -2.78 13.69
CA SER A 157 -10.35 -3.48 13.59
C SER A 157 -10.42 -4.11 12.20
N PRO A 158 -10.61 -5.43 12.07
CA PRO A 158 -10.91 -6.01 10.77
C PRO A 158 -12.17 -5.35 10.21
N PRO A 159 -12.33 -5.25 8.88
CA PRO A 159 -13.57 -4.79 8.30
C PRO A 159 -14.73 -5.61 8.88
N PRO A 160 -15.92 -5.02 9.11
CA PRO A 160 -17.08 -5.81 9.50
C PRO A 160 -17.24 -6.89 8.44
N LEU A 161 -17.15 -8.15 8.85
CA LEU A 161 -17.49 -9.28 7.99
C LEU A 161 -18.88 -8.98 7.46
N GLY A 162 -18.98 -8.75 6.16
CA GLY A 162 -20.24 -8.41 5.52
C GLY A 162 -21.30 -9.38 5.99
N GLU A 163 -22.38 -8.83 6.55
CA GLU A 163 -23.59 -9.58 6.83
C GLU A 163 -23.95 -10.38 5.58
N GLY A 164 -23.82 -11.69 5.70
CA GLY A 164 -24.25 -12.63 4.70
C GLY A 164 -25.72 -12.36 4.39
N SER A 165 -25.95 -11.80 3.22
CA SER A 165 -27.19 -11.98 2.48
C SER A 165 -27.50 -13.47 2.43
N GLY A 166 -28.50 -13.91 3.19
CA GLY A 166 -28.94 -15.30 3.24
C GLY A 166 -30.14 -15.49 4.18
N ASP A 167 -31.29 -15.75 3.59
CA ASP A 167 -32.52 -16.30 4.19
C ASP A 167 -33.43 -15.38 5.02
N ARG A 168 -34.12 -14.49 4.29
CA ARG A 168 -35.52 -14.23 4.60
C ARG A 168 -36.37 -15.39 4.10
N ALA A 169 -36.73 -16.29 5.01
CA ALA A 169 -37.87 -17.17 4.84
C ALA A 169 -39.13 -16.31 4.61
N VAL A 170 -39.60 -16.25 3.36
CA VAL A 170 -40.95 -15.79 3.03
C VAL A 170 -41.85 -17.02 3.06
N LEU A 171 -42.44 -17.27 4.22
CA LEU A 171 -43.72 -17.96 4.31
C LEU A 171 -44.80 -17.00 3.79
N GLN A 172 -45.27 -17.21 2.56
CA GLN A 172 -46.62 -16.88 2.13
C GLN A 172 -46.86 -17.39 0.71
N GLN A 173 -47.50 -18.57 0.62
CA GLN A 173 -48.66 -18.95 -0.20
C GLN A 173 -48.68 -20.47 -0.43
#